data_AF-A0A3C1L597-F1
#
_entry.id   AF-A0A3C1L597-F1
#
_cell.length_a   1.000
_cell.length_b   1.000
_cell.length_c   1.000
_cell.angle_alpha   90.00
_cell.angle_beta   90.00
_cell.angle_gamma   90.00
#
_symmetry.space_group_name_H-M   'P 1'
#
loop_
_entity.id
_entity.type
_entity.pdbx_description
1 polymer ?
#
loop_
_entity_poly.entity_id
_entity_poly.type
_entity_poly.pdbx_seq_one_letter_code
_entity_poly.pdbx_strand_id
1 'polypeptide(L)' 'MPPAPDRAFASDNAAGAHPAVIQAVVAANDGHALAYGSDRWTDEAHARFRDLFGPTSETFLVFNGTGANVMSLATMVHP' A
#
# COMPACT_ATOMS: atom_id res chain seq x y z
N MET A 1 21.44 5.77 22.44
CA MET A 1 20.00 6.15 22.49
C MET A 1 19.30 5.13 23.36
N PRO A 2 18.29 5.53 24.18
CA PRO A 2 17.47 4.56 24.88
C PRO A 2 16.78 3.64 23.84
N PRO A 3 16.54 2.36 24.19
CA PRO A 3 15.80 1.46 23.31
C PRO A 3 14.39 2.02 23.07
N ALA A 4 13.85 1.79 21.87
CA ALA A 4 12.46 2.12 21.60
C ALA A 4 11.55 1.31 22.55
N PRO A 5 10.47 1.91 23.08
CA PRO A 5 9.54 1.20 23.95
C PRO A 5 8.85 0.06 23.20
N ASP A 6 8.67 -1.09 23.85
CA ASP A 6 8.04 -2.28 23.25
C ASP A 6 6.60 -2.01 22.75
N ARG A 7 5.88 -1.11 23.42
CA ARG A 7 4.56 -0.60 23.06
C ARG A 7 4.41 0.85 23.51
N ALA A 8 3.83 1.70 22.67
CA ALA A 8 3.53 3.09 23.00
C ALA A 8 2.14 3.47 22.46
N PHE A 9 1.46 4.41 23.15
CA PHE A 9 0.17 4.97 22.73
C PHE A 9 0.31 6.32 22.00
N ALA A 10 1.51 6.64 21.50
CA ALA A 10 1.76 7.92 20.82
C ALA A 10 1.19 7.93 19.39
N SER A 11 1.41 6.87 18.64
CA SER A 11 0.87 6.68 17.29
C SER A 11 0.93 5.19 16.92
N ASP A 12 -0.02 4.76 16.10
CA ASP A 12 -0.07 3.44 15.49
C ASP A 12 0.99 3.23 14.40
N ASN A 13 1.52 4.30 13.79
CA ASN A 13 2.60 4.21 12.81
C ASN A 13 3.95 3.74 13.41
N ALA A 14 4.03 3.65 14.74
CA ALA A 14 5.16 3.06 15.45
C ALA A 14 5.08 1.52 15.48
N ALA A 15 3.93 0.94 15.14
CA ALA A 15 3.78 -0.51 15.02
C ALA A 15 4.52 -1.03 13.78
N GLY A 16 5.12 -2.21 13.90
CA GLY A 16 5.66 -2.94 12.75
C GLY A 16 4.56 -3.50 11.84
N ALA A 17 4.94 -3.96 10.65
CA ALA A 17 4.02 -4.63 9.74
C ALA A 17 3.52 -5.98 10.31
N HIS A 18 2.26 -6.33 10.03
CA HIS A 18 1.72 -7.62 10.40
C HIS A 18 2.51 -8.77 9.72
N PRO A 19 2.79 -9.90 10.39
CA PRO A 19 3.61 -10.99 9.83
C PRO A 19 3.14 -11.49 8.46
N ALA A 20 1.83 -11.56 8.23
CA ALA A 20 1.26 -11.95 6.93
C ALA A 20 1.67 -11.01 5.78
N VAL A 21 1.85 -9.71 6.05
CA VAL A 21 2.31 -8.74 5.04
C VAL A 21 3.77 -9.02 4.68
N ILE A 22 4.63 -9.23 5.69
CA ILE A 22 6.04 -9.54 5.45
C ILE A 22 6.19 -10.87 4.71
N GLN A 23 5.39 -11.88 5.06
CA GLN A 23 5.38 -13.16 4.34
C GLN A 23 4.96 -13.00 2.88
N ALA A 24 3.96 -12.16 2.59
CA ALA A 24 3.55 -11.88 1.21
C ALA A 24 4.67 -11.20 0.40
N VAL A 25 5.41 -10.25 1.01
CA VAL A 25 6.57 -9.61 0.37
C VAL A 25 7.67 -10.64 0.10
N VAL A 26 7.98 -11.52 1.06
CA VAL A 26 8.96 -12.59 0.87
C VAL A 26 8.55 -13.54 -0.25
N ALA A 27 7.27 -13.93 -0.30
CA ALA A 27 6.75 -14.79 -1.37
C ALA A 27 6.76 -14.10 -2.75
N ALA A 28 6.55 -12.79 -2.79
CA ALA A 28 6.63 -11.99 -4.01
C ALA A 28 8.06 -11.81 -4.52
N ASN A 29 9.08 -12.01 -3.67
CA ASN A 29 10.49 -11.88 -3.98
C ASN A 29 11.10 -13.13 -4.66
N ASP A 30 10.28 -14.02 -5.19
CA ASP A 30 10.70 -15.17 -5.99
C ASP A 30 10.53 -14.90 -7.49
N GLY A 31 11.57 -15.19 -8.28
CA GLY A 31 11.57 -14.99 -9.72
C GLY A 31 11.69 -13.52 -10.15
N HIS A 32 11.02 -13.17 -11.26
CA HIS A 32 11.08 -11.85 -11.88
C HIS A 32 9.66 -11.34 -12.15
N ALA A 33 9.49 -10.02 -12.06
CA ALA A 33 8.23 -9.35 -12.37
C ALA A 33 8.51 -8.10 -13.23
N LEU A 34 7.54 -7.70 -14.04
CA LEU A 34 7.62 -6.44 -14.78
C LEU A 34 7.43 -5.26 -13.81
N ALA A 35 8.06 -4.14 -14.13
CA ALA A 35 8.00 -2.94 -13.31
C ALA A 35 6.69 -2.14 -13.52
N TYR A 36 6.54 -1.08 -12.74
CA TYR A 36 5.48 -0.07 -12.89
C TYR A 36 4.05 -0.63 -12.90
N GLY A 37 3.79 -1.62 -12.03
CA GLY A 37 2.46 -2.20 -11.82
C GLY A 37 2.03 -3.20 -12.89
N SER A 38 2.91 -3.57 -13.82
CA SER A 38 2.63 -4.57 -14.87
C SER A 38 2.86 -6.02 -14.37
N ASP A 39 2.61 -6.27 -13.09
CA ASP A 39 2.87 -7.54 -12.42
C ASP A 39 1.59 -8.17 -11.83
N ARG A 40 1.64 -9.48 -11.61
CA ARG A 40 0.50 -10.27 -11.15
C ARG A 40 -0.05 -9.83 -9.78
N TRP A 41 0.79 -9.29 -8.90
CA TRP A 41 0.37 -8.90 -7.55
C TRP A 41 -0.39 -7.59 -7.59
N THR A 42 0.04 -6.66 -8.45
CA THR A 42 -0.70 -5.44 -8.74
C THR A 42 -2.07 -5.75 -9.36
N ASP A 43 -2.15 -6.68 -10.32
CA ASP A 43 -3.42 -7.11 -10.90
C ASP A 43 -4.37 -7.73 -9.87
N GLU A 44 -3.84 -8.59 -8.98
CA GLU A 44 -4.62 -9.18 -7.90
C GLU A 44 -5.13 -8.12 -6.91
N ALA A 45 -4.29 -7.15 -6.55
CA ALA A 45 -4.71 -6.04 -5.70
C ALA A 45 -5.86 -5.27 -6.34
N HIS A 46 -5.74 -4.90 -7.62
CA HIS A 46 -6.81 -4.21 -8.35
C HIS A 46 -8.11 -5.02 -8.39
N ALA A 47 -8.03 -6.34 -8.58
CA ALA A 47 -9.19 -7.22 -8.54
C ALA A 47 -9.87 -7.21 -7.17
N ARG A 48 -9.11 -7.34 -6.08
CA ARG A 48 -9.64 -7.28 -4.72
C ARG A 48 -10.29 -5.94 -4.38
N PHE A 49 -9.71 -4.83 -4.86
CA PHE A 49 -10.33 -3.52 -4.71
C PHE A 49 -11.65 -3.41 -5.47
N ARG A 50 -11.75 -3.93 -6.69
CA ARG A 50 -13.02 -3.98 -7.43
C ARG A 50 -14.06 -4.87 -6.76
N ASP A 51 -13.65 -6.01 -6.20
CA ASP A 51 -14.55 -6.89 -5.45
C ASP A 51 -15.10 -6.20 -4.19
N LEU A 52 -14.27 -5.38 -3.53
CA LEU A 52 -14.64 -4.69 -2.30
C LEU A 52 -15.46 -3.41 -2.52
N PHE A 53 -15.11 -2.61 -3.53
CA PHE A 53 -15.67 -1.26 -3.74
C PHE A 53 -16.56 -1.13 -4.98
N GLY A 54 -16.57 -2.14 -5.86
CA GLY A 54 -17.39 -2.19 -7.05
C GLY A 54 -16.59 -2.32 -8.35
N PRO A 55 -17.21 -2.84 -9.43
CA PRO A 55 -16.52 -3.20 -10.67
C PRO A 55 -15.91 -2.00 -11.41
N THR A 56 -16.38 -0.78 -11.14
CA THR A 56 -15.89 0.46 -11.76
C THR A 56 -14.77 1.12 -10.98
N SER A 57 -14.33 0.56 -9.85
CA SER A 57 -13.25 1.13 -9.05
C SER A 57 -11.90 1.01 -9.76
N GLU A 58 -11.23 2.15 -9.92
CA GLU A 58 -9.83 2.22 -10.33
C GLU A 58 -8.94 2.39 -9.09
N THR A 59 -7.80 1.72 -9.06
CA THR A 59 -6.89 1.72 -7.91
C THR A 59 -5.50 2.11 -8.36
N PHE A 60 -4.87 3.00 -7.58
CA PHE A 60 -3.51 3.47 -7.81
C PHE A 60 -2.71 3.30 -6.52
N LEU A 61 -1.69 2.45 -6.54
CA LEU A 61 -0.85 2.18 -5.37
C LEU A 61 0.22 3.27 -5.21
N VAL A 62 0.30 3.85 -4.01
CA VAL A 62 1.26 4.92 -3.66
C VAL A 62 1.90 4.65 -2.30
N PHE A 63 3.02 5.31 -2.02
CA PHE A 63 3.86 4.99 -0.85
C PHE A 63 3.24 5.33 0.51
N ASN A 64 2.45 6.40 0.61
CA ASN A 64 1.89 6.85 1.88
C ASN A 64 0.60 7.67 1.70
N GLY A 65 -0.06 7.97 2.83
CA GLY A 65 -1.29 8.75 2.84
C GLY A 65 -1.13 10.18 2.34
N THR A 66 0.02 10.82 2.60
CA THR A 66 0.29 12.18 2.10
C THR A 66 0.32 12.22 0.57
N GLY A 67 1.04 11.30 -0.06
CA GLY A 67 1.12 11.19 -1.51
C GLY A 67 -0.24 10.88 -2.14
N ALA A 68 -1.02 9.98 -1.52
CA ALA A 68 -2.38 9.68 -1.97
C ALA A 68 -3.28 10.92 -1.97
N ASN A 69 -3.28 11.67 -0.88
CA ASN A 69 -4.12 12.87 -0.74
C ASN A 69 -3.69 13.98 -1.70
N VAL A 70 -2.38 14.25 -1.80
CA VAL A 70 -1.85 15.30 -2.68
C VAL A 70 -2.14 14.98 -4.14
N MET A 71 -1.87 13.74 -4.59
CA MET A 71 -2.17 13.32 -5.97
C MET A 71 -3.67 13.49 -6.27
N SER A 72 -4.53 12.97 -5.40
CA SER A 72 -5.98 13.00 -5.62
C SER A 72 -6.52 14.43 -5.71
N LEU A 73 -6.11 15.31 -4.79
CA LEU A 73 -6.53 16.71 -4.81
C LEU A 73 -6.01 17.44 -6.05
N ALA A 74 -4.73 17.26 -6.39
CA ALA A 74 -4.13 17.91 -7.56
C ALA A 74 -4.83 17.55 -8.88
N THR A 75 -5.47 16.38 -8.97
CA THR A 75 -6.23 15.95 -10.16
C THR A 75 -7.71 16.34 -10.14
N MET A 76 -8.24 16.77 -8.99
CA MET A 76 -9.66 17.10 -8.83
C MET A 76 -9.94 18.61 -8.79
N VAL A 77 -8.94 19.44 -8.54
CA VAL A 77 -9.12 20.90 -8.43
C VAL A 77 -8.20 21.67 -9.37
N HIS A 78 -8.66 22.82 -9.84
CA HIS A 78 -7.85 23.80 -10.54
C HIS A 78 -7.43 24.94 -9.59
N PRO A 79 -6.29 25.60 -9.83
CA PRO A 79 -5.83 26.75 -9.05
C PRO A 79 -6.82 27.90 -8.99
#